data_AF-A0AAV7IH64-F1
#
_entry.id   AF-A0AAV7IH64-F1
#
_cell.length_a   1.000
_cell.length_b   1.000
_cell.length_c   1.000
_cell.angle_alpha   90.00
_cell.angle_beta   90.00
_cell.angle_gamma   90.00
#
_symmetry.space_group_name_H-M   'P 1'
#
loop_
_entity.id
_entity.type
_entity.pdbx_description
1 polymer ?
#
loop_
_entity_poly.entity_id
_entity_poly.type
_entity_poly.pdbx_seq_one_letter_code
_entity_poly.pdbx_strand_id
1 'polypeptide(L)'
;MNKLGICKLLSNDLWSRNNKPLASEVLTRYLLQTKEPPWTSYFVKYRDIKNDQRGLSHFNWPVGNSNYHVLRTGCFPYIKYHCTKRPVEDLTLDDRFYKAIKIINLGIPTLLYGLAAIYLIRHQEPVKTSRGQVVIYFLLPEDKGSRY
;
A
#
# COMPACT_ATOMS: atom_id res chain seq x y z
N MET A 1 20.08 12.63 37.66
CA MET A 1 20.40 12.27 36.27
C MET A 1 20.13 10.78 36.03
N ASN A 2 19.03 10.51 35.33
CA ASN A 2 18.70 9.45 34.36
C ASN A 2 19.23 8.01 34.51
N LYS A 3 18.29 7.07 34.70
CA LYS A 3 18.33 5.71 34.11
C LYS A 3 16.96 5.15 33.69
N LEU A 4 15.90 5.98 33.62
CA LEU A 4 14.51 5.51 33.42
C LEU A 4 13.91 5.81 32.03
N GLY A 5 14.71 6.18 31.03
CA GLY A 5 14.20 6.74 29.76
C GLY A 5 14.28 5.85 28.51
N ILE A 6 14.97 4.71 28.53
CA ILE A 6 15.37 4.05 27.27
C ILE A 6 14.65 2.71 27.01
N CYS A 7 14.02 2.09 28.00
CA CYS A 7 13.43 0.74 27.84
C CYS A 7 11.93 0.70 27.47
N LYS A 8 11.27 1.83 27.20
CA LYS A 8 9.80 1.85 26.94
C LYS A 8 9.39 1.89 25.46
N LEU A 9 10.34 1.84 24.52
CA LEU A 9 10.06 1.94 23.08
C LEU A 9 10.19 0.61 22.31
N LEU A 10 10.53 -0.50 22.97
CA LEU A 10 10.74 -1.80 22.31
C LEU A 10 9.95 -2.96 22.93
N SER A 11 8.80 -2.67 23.54
CA SER A 11 7.94 -3.70 24.12
C SER A 11 6.50 -3.47 23.65
N ASN A 12 6.13 -4.08 22.52
CA ASN A 12 4.76 -4.57 22.26
C ASN A 12 4.54 -5.26 20.90
N ASP A 13 5.54 -5.33 20.02
CA ASP A 13 5.29 -5.84 18.66
C ASP A 13 5.72 -7.30 18.45
N LEU A 14 5.35 -8.17 19.41
CA LEU A 14 5.28 -9.61 19.17
C LEU A 14 3.98 -9.87 18.41
N TRP A 15 4.02 -9.62 17.10
CA TRP A 15 2.94 -9.88 16.15
C TRP A 15 2.33 -11.27 16.38
N SER A 16 1.10 -11.31 16.91
CA SER A 16 0.24 -12.48 16.72
C SER A 16 0.07 -12.67 15.22
N ARG A 17 0.71 -13.71 14.66
CA ARG A 17 0.68 -14.06 13.23
C ARG A 17 -0.75 -14.16 12.66
N ASN A 18 -1.77 -14.33 13.52
CA ASN A 18 -3.17 -14.44 13.12
C ASN A 18 -3.93 -13.12 13.00
N ASN A 19 -3.40 -12.00 13.49
CA ASN A 19 -4.13 -10.72 13.59
C ASN A 19 -3.59 -9.62 12.65
N LYS A 20 -3.13 -9.95 11.44
CA LYS A 20 -2.74 -8.92 10.46
C LYS A 20 -3.97 -8.24 9.84
N PRO A 21 -3.99 -6.91 9.65
CA PRO A 21 -5.10 -6.22 8.97
C PRO A 21 -5.17 -6.59 7.49
N LEU A 22 -6.32 -6.28 6.88
CA LEU A 22 -6.53 -6.49 5.46
C LEU A 22 -5.77 -5.44 4.64
N ALA A 23 -5.36 -5.79 3.41
CA ALA A 23 -4.73 -4.84 2.51
C ALA A 23 -5.70 -3.71 2.13
N SER A 24 -6.96 -4.06 1.92
CA SER A 24 -8.06 -3.10 1.74
C SER A 24 -8.20 -2.11 2.89
N GLU A 25 -8.09 -2.59 4.14
CA GLU A 25 -8.17 -1.75 5.31
C GLU A 25 -7.00 -0.76 5.36
N VAL A 26 -5.76 -1.23 5.12
CA VAL A 26 -4.59 -0.34 5.08
C VAL A 26 -4.77 0.75 4.02
N LEU A 27 -5.24 0.38 2.82
CA LEU A 27 -5.55 1.32 1.75
C LEU A 27 -6.58 2.37 2.17
N THR A 28 -7.73 1.93 2.69
CA THR A 28 -8.81 2.83 3.12
C THR A 28 -8.38 3.75 4.26
N ARG A 29 -7.74 3.19 5.29
CA ARG A 29 -7.26 3.94 6.46
C ARG A 29 -6.24 4.97 6.04
N TYR A 30 -5.33 4.61 5.14
CA TYR A 30 -4.32 5.53 4.66
C TYR A 30 -4.94 6.73 3.95
N LEU A 31 -5.79 6.48 2.94
CA LEU A 31 -6.44 7.54 2.17
C LEU A 31 -7.24 8.49 3.07
N LEU A 32 -7.99 7.97 4.05
CA LEU A 32 -8.72 8.77 5.03
C LEU A 32 -7.79 9.58 5.94
N GLN A 33 -6.72 8.98 6.46
CA GLN A 33 -5.74 9.67 7.31
C GLN A 33 -5.07 10.84 6.60
N THR A 34 -4.85 10.71 5.29
CA THR A 34 -4.28 11.75 4.43
C THR A 34 -5.31 12.74 3.89
N LYS A 35 -6.54 12.73 4.41
CA LYS A 35 -7.65 13.60 3.98
C LYS A 35 -7.97 13.48 2.48
N GLU A 36 -7.90 12.26 1.97
CA GLU A 36 -8.20 11.91 0.58
C GLU A 36 -7.36 12.73 -0.42
N PRO A 37 -6.05 12.47 -0.57
CA PRO A 37 -5.17 13.23 -1.46
C PRO A 37 -5.59 13.05 -2.93
N PRO A 38 -5.25 13.99 -3.83
CA PRO A 38 -5.52 13.85 -5.26
C PRO A 38 -4.89 12.58 -5.86
N TRP A 39 -3.70 12.19 -5.39
CA TRP A 39 -3.06 10.92 -5.72
C TRP A 39 -2.11 10.45 -4.61
N THR A 40 -1.71 9.18 -4.64
CA THR A 40 -0.62 8.62 -3.81
C THR A 40 -0.06 7.32 -4.40
N SER A 41 1.18 6.97 -4.07
CA SER A 41 1.94 5.88 -4.67
C SER A 41 2.86 5.20 -3.64
N TYR A 42 2.32 4.28 -2.85
CA TYR A 42 3.04 3.64 -1.76
C TYR A 42 3.23 2.13 -1.94
N PHE A 43 4.05 1.54 -1.10
CA PHE A 43 4.26 0.10 -0.96
C PHE A 43 3.82 -0.37 0.42
N VAL A 44 3.34 -1.61 0.52
CA VAL A 44 3.07 -2.29 1.80
C VAL A 44 3.71 -3.67 1.76
N LYS A 45 4.37 -4.10 2.84
CA LYS A 45 5.02 -5.41 2.87
C LYS A 45 3.97 -6.52 2.97
N TYR A 46 4.13 -7.58 2.18
CA TYR A 46 3.28 -8.77 2.27
C TYR A 46 3.22 -9.36 3.69
N ARG A 47 4.34 -9.28 4.42
CA ARG A 47 4.45 -9.89 5.75
C ARG A 47 3.58 -9.18 6.80
N ASP A 48 3.19 -7.93 6.58
CA ASP A 48 2.51 -7.09 7.59
C ASP A 48 0.97 -7.08 7.40
N ILE A 49 0.44 -7.68 6.32
CA ILE A 49 -0.98 -7.65 5.94
C ILE A 49 -1.53 -9.03 5.53
N LYS A 50 -2.85 -9.15 5.44
CA LYS A 50 -3.54 -10.21 4.69
C LYS A 50 -4.00 -9.63 3.34
N ASN A 51 -3.54 -10.25 2.25
CA ASN A 51 -3.86 -9.79 0.89
C ASN A 51 -5.23 -10.31 0.43
N ASP A 52 -6.28 -9.55 0.74
CA ASP A 52 -7.67 -9.79 0.33
C ASP A 52 -8.00 -9.22 -1.06
N GLN A 53 -7.13 -8.39 -1.63
CA GLN A 53 -7.27 -7.83 -2.98
C GLN A 53 -6.48 -8.65 -4.03
N ARG A 54 -6.15 -9.91 -3.74
CA ARG A 54 -5.36 -10.77 -4.65
C ARG A 54 -6.09 -10.94 -5.98
N GLY A 55 -5.36 -10.79 -7.08
CA GLY A 55 -5.93 -10.93 -8.42
C GLY A 55 -6.55 -9.65 -8.97
N LEU A 56 -6.65 -8.56 -8.19
CA LEU A 56 -7.02 -7.24 -8.70
C LEU A 56 -5.76 -6.45 -9.11
N SER A 57 -5.80 -5.87 -10.31
CA SER A 57 -4.74 -5.04 -10.90
C SER A 57 -5.19 -3.60 -11.12
N HIS A 58 -6.41 -3.36 -11.59
CA HIS A 58 -6.94 -2.01 -11.75
C HIS A 58 -8.42 -1.99 -11.35
N PHE A 59 -8.80 -1.16 -10.37
CA PHE A 59 -10.17 -1.20 -9.84
C PHE A 59 -10.57 0.13 -9.18
N ASN A 60 -11.87 0.36 -9.09
CA ASN A 60 -12.44 1.47 -8.33
C ASN A 60 -12.38 1.19 -6.83
N TRP A 61 -12.06 2.21 -6.05
CA TRP A 61 -12.02 2.14 -4.60
C TRP A 61 -12.73 3.35 -3.99
N PRO A 62 -14.02 3.21 -3.59
CA PRO A 62 -14.73 4.26 -2.89
C PRO A 62 -14.19 4.41 -1.46
N VAL A 63 -13.90 5.64 -1.05
CA VAL A 63 -13.41 5.96 0.30
C VAL A 63 -13.87 7.35 0.71
N GLY A 64 -14.52 7.44 1.88
CA GLY A 64 -15.11 8.69 2.35
C GLY A 64 -16.04 9.29 1.30
N ASN A 65 -15.70 10.47 0.78
CA ASN A 65 -16.47 11.17 -0.25
C ASN A 65 -15.87 11.05 -1.66
N SER A 66 -14.78 10.30 -1.82
CA SER A 66 -14.05 10.17 -3.09
C SER A 66 -14.11 8.76 -3.65
N ASN A 67 -13.83 8.62 -4.94
CA ASN A 67 -13.45 7.36 -5.57
C ASN A 67 -11.99 7.46 -6.06
N TYR A 68 -11.28 6.35 -6.00
CA TYR A 68 -9.94 6.22 -6.56
C TYR A 68 -9.90 5.13 -7.61
N HIS A 69 -9.21 5.41 -8.70
CA HIS A 69 -8.69 4.36 -9.55
C HIS A 69 -7.41 3.84 -8.90
N VAL A 70 -7.42 2.55 -8.55
CA VAL A 70 -6.30 1.89 -7.88
C VAL A 70 -5.60 0.97 -8.86
N LEU A 71 -4.43 1.39 -9.33
CA LEU A 71 -3.51 0.54 -10.06
C LEU A 71 -2.59 -0.16 -9.05
N ARG A 72 -2.65 -1.49 -9.06
CA ARG A 72 -2.03 -2.34 -8.06
C ARG A 72 -1.17 -3.41 -8.72
N THR A 73 0.00 -3.65 -8.13
CA THR A 73 0.80 -4.82 -8.49
C THR A 73 1.45 -5.44 -7.27
N GLY A 74 1.47 -6.77 -7.22
CA GLY A 74 2.42 -7.46 -6.35
C GLY A 74 3.82 -7.25 -6.88
N CYS A 75 4.76 -6.91 -6.02
CA CYS A 75 6.18 -6.71 -6.35
C CYS A 75 7.02 -7.16 -5.14
N PHE A 76 7.20 -8.47 -5.00
CA PHE A 76 7.74 -9.09 -3.77
C PHE A 76 9.07 -8.43 -3.34
N PRO A 77 9.23 -8.04 -2.05
CA PRO A 77 8.41 -8.41 -0.89
C PRO A 77 7.22 -7.47 -0.58
N TYR A 78 6.85 -6.60 -1.52
CA TYR A 78 5.81 -5.58 -1.35
C TYR A 78 4.60 -5.81 -2.26
N ILE A 79 3.51 -5.12 -1.93
CA ILE A 79 2.45 -4.76 -2.87
C ILE A 79 2.59 -3.27 -3.12
N LYS A 80 2.64 -2.86 -4.39
CA LYS A 80 2.58 -1.46 -4.80
C LYS A 80 1.13 -1.05 -5.04
N TYR A 81 0.78 0.12 -4.51
CA TYR A 81 -0.43 0.86 -4.82
C TYR A 81 -0.06 2.15 -5.53
N HIS A 82 -0.79 2.47 -6.58
CA HIS A 82 -0.88 3.80 -7.16
C HIS A 82 -2.36 4.15 -7.21
N CYS A 83 -2.75 5.21 -6.53
CA CYS A 83 -4.13 5.59 -6.32
C CYS A 83 -4.31 7.01 -6.84
N THR A 84 -5.26 7.21 -7.74
CA THR A 84 -5.58 8.53 -8.30
C THR A 84 -7.05 8.80 -8.09
N LYS A 85 -7.38 9.93 -7.48
CA LYS A 85 -8.77 10.35 -7.23
C LYS A 85 -9.45 10.63 -8.56
N ARG A 86 -10.49 9.87 -8.89
CA ARG A 86 -11.22 9.94 -10.16
C ARG A 86 -12.68 9.47 -10.00
N PRO A 87 -13.60 9.92 -10.87
CA PRO A 87 -14.96 9.37 -10.93
C PRO A 87 -14.95 7.85 -11.13
N VAL A 88 -16.05 7.19 -10.77
CA VAL A 88 -16.21 5.75 -11.02
C VAL A 88 -16.31 5.50 -12.52
N GLU A 89 -15.53 4.54 -13.02
CA GLU A 89 -15.50 4.14 -14.44
C GLU A 89 -15.45 2.62 -14.60
N ASP A 90 -15.78 2.08 -15.77
CA ASP A 90 -15.57 0.66 -16.04
C ASP A 90 -14.08 0.39 -16.34
N LEU A 91 -13.40 -0.25 -15.38
CA LEU A 91 -11.97 -0.59 -15.47
C LEU A 91 -11.72 -2.06 -15.84
N THR A 92 -12.75 -2.80 -16.26
CA THR A 92 -12.67 -4.26 -16.48
C THR A 92 -11.66 -4.63 -17.56
N LEU A 93 -11.62 -3.87 -18.66
CA LEU A 93 -10.67 -4.13 -19.75
C LEU A 93 -9.23 -3.87 -19.30
N ASP A 94 -8.99 -2.75 -18.62
CA ASP A 94 -7.67 -2.41 -18.07
C ASP A 94 -7.19 -3.47 -17.07
N ASP A 95 -8.05 -3.88 -16.14
CA ASP A 95 -7.73 -4.89 -15.14
C ASP A 95 -7.32 -6.22 -15.78
N ARG A 96 -8.07 -6.65 -16.82
CA ARG A 96 -7.74 -7.86 -17.60
C ARG A 96 -6.43 -7.69 -18.37
N PHE A 97 -6.20 -6.54 -18.98
CA PHE A 97 -4.98 -6.24 -19.72
C PHE A 97 -3.74 -6.31 -18.82
N TYR A 98 -3.76 -5.64 -17.66
CA TYR A 98 -2.66 -5.68 -16.70
C TYR A 98 -2.42 -7.08 -16.13
N LYS A 99 -3.48 -7.88 -15.90
CA LYS A 99 -3.32 -9.29 -15.51
C LYS A 99 -2.67 -10.12 -16.62
N ALA A 100 -3.12 -9.97 -17.85
CA ALA A 100 -2.59 -10.71 -18.99
C ALA A 100 -1.10 -10.42 -19.19
N ILE A 101 -0.67 -9.16 -19.15
CA ILE A 101 0.75 -8.79 -19.28
C ILE A 101 1.60 -9.43 -18.18
N LYS A 102 1.13 -9.42 -16.93
CA LYS A 102 1.85 -10.06 -15.81
C LYS A 102 2.02 -11.56 -16.03
N ILE A 103 0.99 -12.24 -16.56
CA ILE A 103 1.02 -13.68 -16.86
C ILE A 103 1.98 -13.96 -18.02
N ILE A 104 1.87 -13.23 -19.13
CA ILE A 104 2.72 -13.38 -20.32
C ILE A 104 4.20 -13.20 -19.97
N ASN A 105 4.51 -12.24 -19.08
CA ASN A 105 5.87 -11.98 -18.62
C ASN A 105 6.28 -12.80 -17.40
N LEU A 106 5.49 -13.83 -17.02
CA LEU A 106 5.74 -14.73 -15.89
C LEU A 106 6.02 -13.99 -14.56
N GLY A 107 5.48 -12.78 -14.40
CA GLY A 107 5.74 -11.92 -13.25
C GLY A 107 7.16 -11.37 -13.12
N ILE A 108 8.07 -11.63 -14.06
CA ILE A 108 9.49 -11.21 -13.98
C ILE A 108 9.63 -9.69 -13.77
N PRO A 109 8.96 -8.81 -14.54
CA PRO A 109 9.05 -7.36 -14.31
C PRO A 109 8.59 -6.96 -12.91
N THR A 110 7.58 -7.64 -12.37
CA THR A 110 7.04 -7.33 -11.05
C THR A 110 7.99 -7.73 -9.92
N LEU A 111 8.71 -8.84 -10.09
CA LEU A 111 9.76 -9.27 -9.15
C LEU A 111 10.94 -8.30 -9.17
N LEU A 112 11.44 -7.93 -10.35
CA LEU A 112 12.53 -6.97 -10.49
C LEU A 112 12.15 -5.61 -9.89
N TYR A 113 10.91 -5.18 -10.07
CA TYR A 113 10.43 -3.95 -9.45
C TYR A 113 10.43 -4.03 -7.92
N GLY A 114 10.04 -5.17 -7.36
CA GLY A 114 10.09 -5.41 -5.91
C GLY A 114 11.52 -5.36 -5.36
N LEU A 115 12.47 -5.99 -6.07
CA LEU A 115 13.90 -5.94 -5.72
C LEU A 115 14.47 -4.52 -5.80
N ALA A 116 14.13 -3.78 -6.85
CA ALA A 116 14.53 -2.37 -6.99
C ALA A 116 13.95 -1.52 -5.85
N ALA A 117 12.69 -1.76 -5.46
CA ALA A 117 12.04 -1.04 -4.37
C ALA A 117 12.76 -1.23 -3.02
N ILE A 118 13.34 -2.40 -2.74
CA ILE A 118 14.13 -2.63 -1.51
C ILE A 118 15.27 -1.60 -1.40
N TYR A 119 15.92 -1.27 -2.51
CA TYR A 119 17.04 -0.31 -2.53
C TYR A 119 16.58 1.14 -2.59
N LEU A 120 15.45 1.41 -3.26
CA LEU A 120 15.01 2.77 -3.59
C LEU A 120 14.08 3.41 -2.54
N ILE A 121 13.47 2.64 -1.63
CA ILE A 121 12.61 3.18 -0.58
C ILE A 121 13.41 4.11 0.35
N ARG A 122 12.98 5.38 0.47
CA ARG A 122 13.60 6.38 1.37
C ARG A 122 12.67 6.89 2.46
N HIS A 123 11.36 6.68 2.34
CA HIS A 123 10.38 7.25 3.26
C HIS A 123 9.36 6.22 3.72
N GLN A 124 8.85 6.41 4.93
CA GLN A 124 7.93 5.48 5.59
C GLN A 124 6.86 6.28 6.34
N GLU A 125 5.61 5.82 6.25
CA GLU A 125 4.50 6.42 6.97
C GLU A 125 3.74 5.33 7.73
N PRO A 126 3.32 5.60 8.97
CA PRO A 126 2.46 4.68 9.69
C PRO A 126 0.98 4.84 9.32
N VAL A 127 0.29 3.71 9.16
CA VAL A 127 -1.15 3.62 8.99
C VAL A 127 -1.77 2.96 10.22
N LYS A 128 -2.75 3.62 10.83
CA LYS A 128 -3.50 3.09 11.98
C LYS A 128 -4.63 2.19 11.46
N THR A 129 -4.59 0.92 11.83
CA THR A 129 -5.64 -0.07 11.50
C THR A 129 -6.33 -0.57 12.76
N SER A 130 -7.43 -1.30 12.59
CA SER A 130 -8.14 -1.99 13.69
C SER A 130 -7.29 -3.04 14.40
N ARG A 131 -6.21 -3.51 13.77
CA ARG A 131 -5.32 -4.56 14.30
C ARG A 131 -3.92 -4.05 14.65
N GLY A 132 -3.76 -2.74 14.79
CA GLY A 132 -2.48 -2.11 15.10
C GLY A 132 -1.95 -1.25 13.96
N GLN A 133 -0.70 -0.82 14.08
CA GLN A 133 -0.07 0.07 13.13
C GLN A 133 0.64 -0.73 12.04
N VAL A 134 0.43 -0.37 10.77
CA VAL A 134 1.15 -0.93 9.63
C VAL A 134 1.99 0.17 9.00
N VAL A 135 3.25 -0.12 8.70
CA VAL A 135 4.11 0.82 7.98
C VAL A 135 3.92 0.64 6.49
N ILE A 136 3.64 1.73 5.80
CA ILE A 136 3.73 1.84 4.34
C ILE A 136 5.00 2.59 3.95
N TYR A 137 5.47 2.36 2.74
CA TYR A 137 6.78 2.79 2.27
C TYR A 137 6.65 3.58 0.97
N PHE A 138 7.52 4.56 0.78
CA PHE A 138 7.58 5.38 -0.41
C PHE A 138 9.01 5.42 -0.94
N LEU A 139 9.15 5.59 -2.26
CA LEU A 139 10.47 5.85 -2.84
C LEU A 139 11.02 7.18 -2.33
N LEU A 140 10.17 8.21 -2.33
CA LEU A 140 10.47 9.56 -1.86
C LEU A 140 9.28 10.10 -1.05
N PRO A 141 9.48 11.10 -0.18
CA PRO A 141 8.37 11.81 0.45
C PRO A 141 7.43 12.41 -0.60
N GLU A 142 6.12 12.22 -0.42
CA GLU A 142 5.12 12.80 -1.33
C GLU A 142 4.65 14.16 -0.80
N ASP A 143 4.48 15.11 -1.71
CA ASP A 143 3.68 16.30 -1.46
C ASP A 143 2.19 15.94 -1.59
N LYS A 144 1.50 15.78 -0.45
CA LYS A 144 0.10 15.35 -0.40
C LYS A 144 -0.88 16.36 -1.01
N GLY A 145 -0.44 17.59 -1.31
CA GLY A 145 -1.22 18.59 -2.02
C GLY A 145 -0.99 18.62 -3.53
N SER A 146 0.03 17.92 -4.04
CA SER A 146 0.37 17.94 -5.46
C SER A 146 -0.75 17.33 -6.30
N ARG A 147 -1.14 17.99 -7.39
CA ARG A 147 -2.17 17.46 -8.30
C ARG A 147 -1.64 16.40 -9.27
N TYR A 148 -0.31 16.25 -9.36
CA TYR A 148 0.40 15.33 -10.25
C TYR A 148 1.66 14.77 -9.60
#